data_AF-A0A946HNH2-F1
#
_entry.id   AF-A0A946HNH2-F1
#
_cell.length_a   1.000
_cell.length_b   1.000
_cell.length_c   1.000
_cell.angle_alpha   90.00
_cell.angle_beta   90.00
_cell.angle_gamma   90.00
#
_symmetry.space_group_name_H-M   'P 1'
#
loop_
_entity.id
_entity.type
_entity.pdbx_description
1 polymer ?
#
loop_
_entity_poly.entity_id
_entity_poly.type
_entity_poly.pdbx_seq_one_letter_code
_entity_poly.pdbx_strand_id
1 'polypeptide(L)'
;AVELRFEAARSPALSPSVKARLKRLAGRRWTGEGALVLQCDETRSQVRNREIIRQRLTDLIRKALVAPKRRVATRPTLGSQKRRLKAKKVRGAVKAGRGAIAPDHDA
;
A
#
# COMPACT_ATOMS: atom_id res chain seq x y z
N ALA A 1 -10.43 -23.60 23.43
CA ALA A 1 -9.89 -23.02 22.18
C ALA A 1 -10.37 -23.84 20.98
N VAL A 2 -10.45 -23.22 19.81
CA VAL A 2 -10.74 -23.84 18.50
C VAL A 2 -9.67 -23.37 17.52
N GLU A 3 -9.21 -24.27 16.65
CA GLU A 3 -8.35 -23.95 15.52
C GLU A 3 -9.06 -24.28 14.20
N LEU A 4 -8.86 -23.44 13.18
CA LEU A 4 -9.25 -23.72 11.81
C LEU A 4 -8.03 -23.59 10.91
N ARG A 5 -7.81 -24.64 10.11
CA ARG A 5 -6.82 -24.69 9.05
C ARG A 5 -7.52 -24.71 7.70
N PHE A 6 -7.17 -23.78 6.83
CA PHE A 6 -7.70 -23.67 5.47
C PHE A 6 -6.57 -23.72 4.44
N GLU A 7 -6.60 -24.72 3.57
CA GLU A 7 -5.60 -24.97 2.52
C GLU A 7 -5.76 -24.00 1.32
N ALA A 8 -5.53 -22.72 1.59
CA ALA A 8 -5.81 -21.61 0.68
C ALA A 8 -5.03 -21.67 -0.64
N ALA A 9 -3.78 -22.14 -0.62
CA ALA A 9 -2.97 -22.27 -1.83
C ALA A 9 -3.54 -23.30 -2.82
N ARG A 10 -4.09 -24.41 -2.30
CA ARG A 10 -4.67 -25.51 -3.10
C ARG A 10 -6.14 -25.30 -3.43
N SER A 11 -6.81 -24.36 -2.77
CA SER A 11 -8.23 -24.08 -3.02
C SER A 11 -8.48 -23.71 -4.49
N PRO A 12 -9.38 -24.42 -5.21
CA PRO A 12 -9.75 -24.09 -6.59
C PRO A 12 -10.67 -22.86 -6.67
N ALA A 13 -11.34 -22.50 -5.56
CA ALA A 13 -12.29 -21.39 -5.50
C ALA A 13 -11.63 -20.00 -5.51
N LEU A 14 -10.29 -19.93 -5.36
CA LEU A 14 -9.56 -18.66 -5.30
C LEU A 14 -8.66 -18.50 -6.52
N SER A 15 -8.79 -17.37 -7.22
CA SER A 15 -7.87 -17.03 -8.32
C SER A 15 -6.45 -16.78 -7.80
N PRO A 16 -5.40 -16.92 -8.63
CA PRO A 16 -4.01 -16.69 -8.20
C PRO A 16 -3.78 -15.30 -7.59
N SER A 17 -4.44 -14.27 -8.14
CA SER A 17 -4.34 -12.90 -7.64
C SER A 17 -4.94 -12.75 -6.24
N VAL A 18 -6.06 -13.43 -5.96
CA VAL A 18 -6.71 -13.44 -4.65
C VAL A 18 -5.84 -14.22 -3.65
N LYS A 19 -5.28 -15.38 -4.06
CA LYS A 19 -4.33 -16.15 -3.23
C LYS A 19 -3.13 -15.30 -2.81
N ALA A 20 -2.53 -14.55 -3.74
CA ALA A 20 -1.41 -13.67 -3.44
C ALA A 20 -1.78 -12.55 -2.45
N ARG A 21 -2.96 -11.92 -2.62
CA ARG A 21 -3.46 -10.90 -1.67
C ARG A 21 -3.77 -11.51 -0.30
N LEU A 22 -4.43 -12.67 -0.28
CA LEU A 22 -4.77 -13.39 0.95
C LEU A 22 -3.51 -13.76 1.73
N LYS A 23 -2.47 -14.30 1.06
CA LYS A 23 -1.17 -14.59 1.67
C LYS A 23 -0.55 -13.35 2.32
N ARG A 24 -0.60 -12.20 1.64
CA ARG A 24 -0.09 -10.93 2.18
C ARG A 24 -0.90 -10.46 3.41
N LEU A 25 -2.23 -10.54 3.36
CA LEU A 25 -3.12 -10.14 4.47
C LEU A 25 -3.06 -11.11 5.66
N ALA A 26 -2.81 -12.39 5.41
CA ALA A 26 -2.67 -13.41 6.42
C ALA A 26 -1.38 -13.23 7.24
N GLY A 27 -0.28 -12.82 6.59
CA GLY A 27 1.01 -12.59 7.24
C GLY A 27 1.52 -13.87 7.91
N ARG A 28 1.83 -13.77 9.21
CA ARG A 28 2.34 -14.90 10.03
C ARG A 28 1.38 -16.09 10.13
N ARG A 29 0.10 -15.88 9.86
CA ARG A 29 -0.93 -16.95 9.89
C ARG A 29 -0.88 -17.86 8.67
N TRP A 30 -0.09 -17.50 7.66
CA TRP A 30 0.13 -18.30 6.46
C TRP A 30 1.33 -19.23 6.66
N THR A 31 1.12 -20.53 6.54
CA THR A 31 2.16 -21.56 6.69
C THR A 31 2.99 -21.71 5.42
N GLY A 32 4.19 -22.29 5.54
CA GLY A 32 5.06 -22.59 4.39
C GLY A 32 4.40 -23.52 3.37
N GLU A 33 3.53 -24.41 3.83
CA GLU A 33 2.77 -25.37 3.00
C GLU A 33 1.59 -24.74 2.26
N GLY A 34 1.28 -23.45 2.50
CA GLY A 34 0.20 -22.76 1.81
C GLY A 34 -1.16 -22.82 2.52
N ALA A 35 -1.17 -23.14 3.81
CA ALA A 35 -2.36 -23.13 4.64
C ALA A 35 -2.49 -21.83 5.45
N LEU A 36 -3.73 -21.40 5.70
CA LEU A 36 -4.08 -20.33 6.62
C LEU A 36 -4.56 -20.96 7.93
N VAL A 37 -3.90 -20.63 9.04
CA VAL A 37 -4.26 -21.13 10.38
C VAL A 37 -4.84 -19.99 11.22
N LEU A 38 -6.02 -20.20 11.78
CA LEU A 38 -6.73 -19.26 12.67
C LEU A 38 -7.09 -19.96 13.98
N GLN A 39 -6.87 -19.28 15.11
CA GLN A 39 -7.21 -19.76 16.44
C GLN A 39 -8.17 -18.78 17.14
N CYS A 40 -8.99 -19.31 18.05
CA CYS A 40 -9.95 -18.55 18.85
C CYS A 40 -10.28 -19.28 20.16
N ASP A 41 -10.19 -18.53 21.24
CA ASP A 41 -10.40 -18.94 22.62
C ASP A 41 -11.19 -17.90 23.42
N GLU A 42 -11.88 -16.98 22.74
CA GLU A 42 -12.60 -15.84 23.34
C GLU A 42 -13.76 -16.24 24.24
N THR A 43 -14.42 -17.37 23.95
CA THR A 43 -15.58 -17.81 24.73
C THR A 43 -15.35 -19.20 25.32
N ARG A 44 -16.11 -19.50 26.38
CA ARG A 44 -16.16 -20.85 26.97
C ARG A 44 -16.80 -21.88 26.03
N SER A 45 -17.61 -21.46 25.06
CA SER A 45 -18.33 -22.35 24.14
C SER A 45 -17.53 -22.59 22.85
N GLN A 46 -17.23 -23.86 22.57
CA GLN A 46 -16.58 -24.25 21.32
C GLN A 46 -17.44 -23.96 20.08
N VAL A 47 -18.78 -24.06 20.19
CA VAL A 47 -19.71 -23.72 19.08
C VAL A 47 -19.53 -22.26 18.70
N ARG A 48 -19.55 -21.37 19.69
CA ARG A 48 -19.42 -19.93 19.48
C ARG A 48 -18.03 -19.56 18.96
N ASN A 49 -16.97 -20.20 19.46
CA ASN A 49 -15.63 -20.01 18.92
C ASN A 49 -15.49 -20.48 17.46
N ARG A 50 -16.18 -21.57 17.07
CA ARG A 50 -16.23 -22.03 15.67
C ARG A 50 -16.90 -21.00 14.75
N GLU A 51 -17.99 -20.40 15.19
CA GLU A 51 -18.69 -19.34 14.45
C GLU A 51 -17.80 -18.11 14.27
N ILE A 52 -17.15 -17.64 15.35
CA ILE A 52 -16.24 -16.50 15.33
C ILE A 52 -15.08 -16.74 14.34
N ILE A 53 -14.46 -17.92 14.39
CA ILE A 53 -13.37 -18.27 13.47
C ILE A 53 -13.82 -18.29 12.01
N ARG A 54 -15.01 -18.84 11.71
CA ARG A 54 -15.56 -18.89 10.35
C ARG A 54 -15.85 -17.48 9.84
N GLN A 55 -16.37 -16.61 10.69
CA GLN A 55 -16.62 -15.22 10.36
C GLN A 55 -15.30 -14.49 10.04
N ARG A 56 -14.27 -14.65 10.88
CA ARG A 56 -12.93 -14.08 10.65
C ARG A 56 -12.29 -14.56 9.35
N LEU A 57 -12.40 -15.86 9.05
CA LEU A 57 -11.94 -16.42 7.79
C LEU A 57 -12.64 -15.75 6.61
N THR A 58 -13.97 -15.67 6.68
CA THR A 58 -14.80 -15.08 5.63
C THR A 58 -14.42 -13.62 5.39
N ASP A 59 -14.27 -12.83 6.45
CA ASP A 59 -13.93 -11.42 6.33
C ASP A 59 -12.51 -11.21 5.79
N LEU A 60 -11.57 -12.08 6.13
CA LEU A 60 -10.23 -12.04 5.56
C LEU A 60 -10.23 -12.36 4.06
N ILE A 61 -11.01 -13.36 3.65
CA ILE A 61 -11.19 -13.70 2.22
C ILE A 61 -11.87 -12.56 1.48
N ARG A 62 -12.94 -11.96 2.05
CA ARG A 62 -13.62 -10.78 1.47
C ARG A 62 -12.65 -9.62 1.23
N LYS A 63 -11.77 -9.32 2.20
CA LYS A 63 -10.72 -8.31 2.03
C LYS A 63 -9.75 -8.66 0.90
N ALA A 64 -9.40 -9.94 0.74
CA ALA A 64 -8.53 -10.40 -0.35
C ALA A 64 -9.20 -10.37 -1.73
N LEU A 65 -10.53 -10.41 -1.80
CA LEU A 65 -11.28 -10.29 -3.06
C LEU A 65 -11.24 -8.86 -3.62
N VAL A 66 -11.13 -7.85 -2.76
CA VAL A 66 -11.05 -6.45 -3.19
C VAL A 66 -9.71 -6.19 -3.88
N ALA A 67 -9.75 -6.00 -5.20
CA ALA A 67 -8.58 -5.64 -5.97
C ALA A 67 -8.24 -4.16 -5.74
N PRO A 68 -6.98 -3.81 -5.42
CA PRO A 68 -6.59 -2.42 -5.28
C PRO A 68 -6.70 -1.71 -6.63
N LYS A 69 -7.34 -0.54 -6.64
CA LYS A 69 -7.41 0.30 -7.84
C LYS A 69 -6.00 0.73 -8.22
N ARG A 70 -5.62 0.49 -9.48
CA ARG A 70 -4.33 0.93 -10.01
C ARG A 70 -4.22 2.45 -9.87
N ARG A 71 -3.19 2.92 -9.14
CA ARG A 71 -2.83 4.34 -9.12
C ARG A 71 -2.18 4.69 -10.47
N VAL A 72 -2.77 5.64 -11.18
CA VAL A 72 -2.14 6.27 -12.34
C VAL A 72 -1.42 7.52 -11.83
N ALA A 73 -0.12 7.63 -12.11
CA ALA A 73 0.66 8.80 -11.72
C ALA A 73 0.09 10.05 -12.41
N THR A 74 -0.17 11.10 -11.64
CA THR A 74 -0.64 12.38 -12.19
C THR A 74 0.55 13.16 -12.76
N ARG A 75 0.30 13.86 -13.88
CA ARG A 75 1.28 14.81 -14.42
C ARG A 75 1.32 16.07 -13.54
N PRO A 76 2.45 16.81 -13.47
CA PRO A 76 2.50 18.10 -12.78
C PRO A 76 1.43 19.06 -13.30
N THR A 77 0.75 19.76 -12.39
CA THR A 77 -0.32 20.68 -12.76
C THR A 77 0.20 21.82 -13.63
N LEU A 78 -0.65 22.34 -14.54
CA LEU A 78 -0.30 23.49 -15.39
C LEU A 78 0.14 24.70 -14.56
N GLY A 79 -0.52 24.94 -13.42
CA GLY A 79 -0.15 26.02 -12.49
C GLY A 79 1.25 25.85 -11.89
N SER A 80 1.66 24.61 -11.56
CA SER A 80 3.02 24.31 -11.10
C SER A 80 4.04 24.61 -12.19
N GLN A 81 3.75 24.20 -13.43
CA GLN A 81 4.61 24.45 -14.58
C GLN A 81 4.79 25.96 -14.85
N LYS A 82 3.69 26.73 -14.83
CA LYS A 82 3.72 28.20 -15.00
C LYS A 82 4.53 28.88 -13.89
N ARG A 83 4.31 28.51 -12.62
CA ARG A 83 5.08 29.05 -11.48
C ARG A 83 6.56 28.76 -11.59
N ARG A 84 6.94 27.54 -11.97
CA ARG A 84 8.35 27.16 -12.21
C ARG A 84 8.99 28.05 -13.28
N LEU A 85 8.31 28.27 -14.41
CA LEU A 85 8.82 29.12 -15.48
C LEU A 85 8.95 30.59 -15.04
N LYS A 86 7.95 31.12 -14.32
CA LYS A 86 8.02 32.47 -13.77
C LYS A 86 9.19 32.61 -12.79
N ALA A 87 9.35 31.68 -11.86
CA ALA A 87 10.46 31.68 -10.91
C ALA A 87 11.83 31.58 -11.61
N LYS A 88 11.94 30.76 -12.66
CA LYS A 88 13.15 30.68 -13.49
C LYS A 88 13.49 32.02 -14.14
N LYS A 89 12.49 32.70 -14.73
CA LYS A 89 12.66 34.04 -15.33
C LYS A 89 13.11 35.07 -14.30
N VAL A 90 12.43 35.14 -13.15
CA VAL A 90 12.78 36.07 -12.06
C VAL A 90 14.22 35.84 -11.57
N ARG A 91 14.61 34.58 -11.32
CA ARG A 91 15.98 34.26 -10.91
C ARG A 91 17.01 34.63 -11.98
N GLY A 92 16.68 34.44 -13.26
CA GLY A 92 17.54 34.85 -14.37
C GLY A 92 17.80 36.36 -14.36
N ALA A 93 16.73 37.16 -14.23
CA ALA A 93 16.84 38.61 -14.12
C ALA A 93 17.67 39.05 -12.90
N VAL A 94 17.39 38.46 -11.73
CA VAL A 94 18.16 38.73 -10.50
C VAL A 94 19.64 38.37 -10.68
N LYS A 95 19.97 37.27 -11.36
CA LYS A 95 21.37 36.90 -11.62
C LYS A 95 22.06 37.85 -12.60
N ALA A 96 21.38 38.27 -13.66
CA ALA A 96 21.93 39.21 -14.63
C ALA A 96 22.22 40.58 -14.00
N GLY A 97 21.37 41.05 -13.08
CA GLY A 97 21.58 42.31 -12.36
C GLY A 97 22.68 42.28 -11.30
N ARG A 98 23.27 41.12 -10.98
CA ARG A 98 24.40 41.00 -10.05
C ARG A 98 25.74 41.17 -10.77
N GLY A 99 25.85 42.16 -11.67
CA GLY A 99 27.06 42.39 -12.48
C GLY A 99 28.35 42.20 -11.66
N ALA A 100 29.39 41.64 -12.29
CA ALA A 100 30.68 41.45 -11.63
C ALA A 100 31.16 42.82 -11.12
N ILE A 101 31.39 42.91 -9.81
CA ILE A 101 32.05 44.08 -9.22
C ILE A 101 33.44 44.10 -9.86
N ALA A 102 33.70 45.09 -10.73
CA ALA A 102 35.04 45.32 -11.22
C ALA A 102 35.92 45.63 -10.00
N PRO A 103 37.13 45.04 -9.87
CA PRO A 103 38.02 45.42 -8.81
C PRO A 103 38.30 46.92 -8.95
N ASP A 104 38.02 47.65 -7.88
CA ASP A 104 38.26 49.09 -7.81
C ASP A 104 39.74 49.35 -8.09
N HIS A 105 40.03 50.12 -9.14
CA HIS A 105 41.39 50.47 -9.54
C HIS A 105 41.49 51.99 -9.55
N ASP A 106 41.23 52.59 -8.39
CA ASP A 106 41.54 54.00 -8.16
C ASP A 106 42.98 54.15 -7.64
N ALA A 107 43.66 55.13 -8.23
CA ALA A 107 45.10 55.41 -8.21
C ALA A 107 45.59 56.16 -6.96
#